data_AF-A0A6J0ZBE0-F1
#
_entry.id   AF-A0A6J0ZBE0-F1
#
_cell.length_a   1.000
_cell.length_b   1.000
_cell.length_c   1.000
_cell.angle_alpha   90.00
_cell.angle_beta   90.00
_cell.angle_gamma   90.00
#
_symmetry.space_group_name_H-M   'P 1'
#
loop_
_entity.id
_entity.type
_entity.pdbx_description
1 polymer ?
#
loop_
_entity_poly.entity_id
_entity_poly.type
_entity_poly.pdbx_seq_one_letter_code
_entity_poly.pdbx_strand_id
1 'polypeptide(L)'
;MFKNEYQGGAFVEIFSAQGKNPGAKWKILGSPSVIWKEFDKEVKSFVFVLEGSSQTNKIQLPKENKQILGLIQRFLVLQIYIPLGQDFSTELLHTEVFSSLCLLVVGLQPNGKAGINSTHEWTTAFLGE
;
A
#
# COMPACT_ATOMS: atom_id res chain seq x y z
N MET A 1 1.95 17.96 -1.70
CA MET A 1 2.63 17.19 -2.75
C MET A 1 1.74 17.11 -3.98
N PHE A 2 0.52 16.59 -3.85
CA PHE A 2 -0.46 16.40 -4.93
C PHE A 2 -1.44 17.57 -5.12
N LYS A 3 -1.36 18.64 -4.31
CA LYS A 3 -2.30 19.78 -4.35
C LYS A 3 -2.42 20.43 -5.74
N ASN A 4 -1.35 20.42 -6.53
CA ASN A 4 -1.32 21.00 -7.88
C ASN A 4 -1.31 19.95 -9.00
N GLU A 5 -1.39 18.66 -8.64
CA GLU A 5 -1.49 17.58 -9.62
C GLU A 5 -2.98 17.36 -9.97
N TYR A 6 -3.24 16.92 -11.19
CA TYR A 6 -4.61 16.61 -11.63
C TYR A 6 -5.14 15.38 -10.88
N GLN A 7 -6.26 15.53 -10.18
CA GLN A 7 -6.90 14.48 -9.37
C GLN A 7 -8.33 14.14 -9.84
N GLY A 8 -8.73 14.59 -11.04
CA GLY A 8 -10.07 14.34 -11.58
C GLY A 8 -10.24 13.01 -12.33
N GLY A 9 -9.20 12.17 -12.35
CA GLY A 9 -9.25 10.84 -12.96
C GLY A 9 -9.97 9.80 -12.09
N ALA A 10 -10.03 8.55 -12.55
CA ALA A 10 -10.65 7.45 -11.83
C ALA A 10 -9.97 7.14 -10.48
N PHE A 11 -8.66 7.37 -10.38
CA PHE A 11 -7.87 7.25 -9.15
C PHE A 11 -6.61 8.14 -9.24
N VAL A 12 -5.97 8.36 -8.09
CA VAL A 12 -4.67 9.03 -7.99
C VAL A 12 -3.64 8.01 -7.51
N GLU A 13 -2.67 7.67 -8.36
CA GLU A 13 -1.61 6.73 -8.01
C GLU A 13 -0.54 7.42 -7.14
N ILE A 14 -0.44 7.01 -5.87
CA ILE A 14 0.53 7.56 -4.92
C ILE A 14 1.79 6.69 -4.77
N PHE A 15 1.69 5.42 -5.17
CA PHE A 15 2.77 4.45 -5.14
C PHE A 15 2.57 3.44 -6.26
N SER A 16 3.66 3.11 -6.95
CA SER A 16 3.70 1.99 -7.89
C SER A 16 5.06 1.32 -7.76
N ALA A 17 5.06 -0.01 -7.65
CA ALA A 17 6.28 -0.79 -7.74
C ALA A 17 6.85 -0.81 -9.16
N GLN A 18 6.08 -0.34 -10.15
CA GLN A 18 6.49 -0.22 -11.54
C GLN A 18 7.34 1.06 -11.77
N GLY A 19 8.10 1.09 -12.87
CA GLY A 19 9.00 2.20 -13.19
C GLY A 19 10.38 2.13 -12.54
N LYS A 20 11.18 3.19 -12.73
CA LYS A 20 12.62 3.18 -12.38
C LYS A 20 12.89 3.31 -10.87
N ASN A 21 12.17 4.19 -10.16
CA ASN A 21 12.42 4.49 -8.74
C ASN A 21 11.12 4.58 -7.93
N PRO A 22 10.54 3.45 -7.46
CA PRO A 22 9.29 3.45 -6.70
C PRO A 22 9.41 4.21 -5.36
N GLY A 23 10.60 4.20 -4.75
CA GLY A 23 10.88 4.86 -3.47
C GLY A 23 11.20 6.36 -3.56
N ALA A 24 11.20 6.99 -4.75
CA ALA A 24 11.68 8.38 -4.90
C ALA A 24 10.86 9.39 -4.06
N LYS A 25 9.54 9.16 -4.02
CA LYS A 25 8.56 9.99 -3.31
C LYS A 25 8.46 9.64 -1.82
N TRP A 26 8.89 8.44 -1.44
CA TRP A 26 8.68 7.86 -0.11
C TRP A 26 9.96 7.96 0.74
N LYS A 27 9.79 8.20 2.04
CA LYS A 27 10.87 8.03 3.01
C LYS A 27 10.91 6.57 3.42
N ILE A 28 11.98 5.88 3.03
CA ILE A 28 12.23 4.50 3.42
C ILE A 28 13.05 4.54 4.72
N LEU A 29 12.52 3.95 5.79
CA LEU A 29 13.24 3.66 7.02
C LEU A 29 13.42 2.15 7.10
N GLY A 30 14.66 1.68 7.04
CA GLY A 30 15.00 0.25 6.98
C GLY A 30 16.27 0.04 6.14
N SER A 31 16.85 -1.15 6.22
CA SER A 31 18.01 -1.51 5.39
C SER A 31 17.57 -2.00 4.01
N PRO A 32 18.39 -1.83 2.95
CA PRO A 32 18.08 -2.33 1.61
C PRO A 32 17.92 -3.85 1.53
N SER A 33 18.46 -4.59 2.51
CA SER A 33 18.28 -6.04 2.64
C SER A 33 16.88 -6.45 3.10
N VAL A 34 16.09 -5.48 3.59
CA VAL A 34 14.80 -5.68 4.22
C VAL A 34 13.68 -4.96 3.44
N ILE A 35 14.05 -3.94 2.66
CA ILE A 35 13.14 -3.22 1.77
C ILE A 35 13.73 -3.19 0.37
N TRP A 36 13.13 -3.94 -0.55
CA TRP A 36 13.59 -4.03 -1.95
C TRP A 36 12.44 -4.16 -2.94
N LYS A 37 12.79 -4.08 -4.23
CA LYS A 37 11.89 -4.32 -5.35
C LYS A 37 12.23 -5.66 -5.98
N GLU A 38 11.23 -6.50 -6.19
CA GLU A 38 11.39 -7.84 -6.76
C GLU A 38 10.37 -8.08 -7.87
N PHE A 39 10.70 -8.92 -8.85
CA PHE A 39 9.73 -9.37 -9.85
C PHE A 39 9.06 -10.65 -9.36
N ASP A 40 7.78 -10.55 -9.02
CA ASP A 40 6.98 -11.67 -8.59
C ASP A 40 6.39 -12.39 -9.83
N LYS A 41 6.62 -13.69 -9.91
CA LYS A 41 6.21 -14.52 -11.06
C LYS A 41 4.72 -14.86 -11.06
N GLU A 42 4.10 -14.90 -9.89
CA GLU A 42 2.69 -15.23 -9.72
C GLU A 42 1.82 -14.07 -10.20
N VAL A 43 2.15 -12.84 -9.81
CA VAL A 43 1.47 -11.63 -10.28
C VAL A 43 2.07 -11.05 -11.57
N LYS A 44 3.16 -11.64 -12.07
CA LYS A 44 3.89 -11.22 -13.29
C LYS A 44 4.21 -9.71 -13.31
N SER A 45 4.52 -9.15 -12.16
CA SER A 45 4.78 -7.73 -11.99
C SER A 45 5.88 -7.51 -10.97
N PHE A 46 6.44 -6.31 -10.97
CA PHE A 46 7.27 -5.90 -9.85
C PHE A 46 6.40 -5.64 -8.62
N VAL A 47 6.86 -6.15 -7.50
CA VAL A 47 6.32 -5.91 -6.16
C VAL A 47 7.38 -5.19 -5.33
N PHE A 48 6.93 -4.47 -4.32
CA PHE A 48 7.81 -3.80 -3.37
C PHE A 48 7.68 -4.52 -2.04
N VAL A 49 8.77 -5.14 -1.62
CA VAL A 49 8.82 -6.02 -0.45
C VAL A 49 9.28 -5.20 0.74
N LEU A 50 8.54 -5.28 1.84
CA LEU A 50 8.95 -4.80 3.15
C LEU A 50 8.91 -5.99 4.11
N GLU A 51 10.08 -6.41 4.57
CA GLU A 51 10.21 -7.44 5.58
C GLU A 51 10.67 -6.87 6.93
N GLY A 52 10.78 -7.73 7.94
CA GLY A 52 11.30 -7.37 9.26
C GLY A 52 10.28 -6.69 10.19
N SER A 53 10.78 -6.09 11.27
CA SER A 53 9.92 -5.52 12.32
C SER A 53 9.20 -4.25 11.86
N SER A 54 7.89 -4.19 12.13
CA SER A 54 7.03 -3.02 11.90
C SER A 54 7.46 -1.77 12.69
N GLN A 55 8.29 -1.95 13.73
CA GLN A 55 8.82 -0.82 14.53
C GLN A 55 10.00 -0.11 13.84
N THR A 56 10.82 -0.84 13.10
CA THR A 56 12.06 -0.33 12.51
C THR A 56 11.99 -0.17 11.00
N ASN A 57 11.12 -0.94 10.33
CA ASN A 57 10.96 -0.95 8.89
C ASN A 57 9.63 -0.32 8.52
N LYS A 58 9.68 0.86 7.92
CA LYS A 58 8.49 1.57 7.47
C LYS A 58 8.78 2.43 6.27
N ILE A 59 7.78 2.59 5.42
CA ILE A 59 7.78 3.59 4.36
C ILE A 59 6.79 4.68 4.73
N GLN A 60 7.15 5.92 4.47
CA GLN A 60 6.32 7.07 4.81
C GLN A 60 6.20 8.02 3.61
N LEU A 61 4.97 8.48 3.37
CA LEU A 61 4.66 9.53 2.41
C LEU A 61 3.88 10.64 3.12
N PRO A 62 4.27 11.91 2.98
CA PRO A 62 5.38 12.43 2.19
C PRO A 62 6.75 12.21 2.87
N LYS A 63 7.82 12.36 2.08
CA LYS A 63 9.20 12.14 2.56
C LYS A 63 9.59 13.07 3.72
N GLU A 64 9.03 14.29 3.72
CA GLU A 64 9.24 15.29 4.75
C GLU A 64 7.96 15.49 5.58
N ASN A 65 8.09 15.40 6.91
CA ASN A 65 6.96 15.50 7.84
C ASN A 65 6.23 16.86 7.79
N LYS A 66 6.85 17.90 7.22
CA LYS A 66 6.25 19.24 7.08
C LYS A 66 5.40 19.38 5.81
N GLN A 67 5.50 18.42 4.89
CA GLN A 67 4.77 18.46 3.64
C GLN A 67 3.39 17.82 3.83
N ILE A 68 2.35 18.44 3.27
CA ILE A 68 1.00 17.85 3.25
C ILE A 68 0.84 17.09 1.93
N LEU A 69 0.25 15.90 1.96
CA LEU A 69 -0.07 15.11 0.76
C LEU A 69 -0.94 15.93 -0.20
N GLY A 70 -2.07 16.45 0.28
CA GLY A 70 -3.01 17.24 -0.52
C GLY A 70 -3.86 16.37 -1.45
N LEU A 71 -4.20 15.15 -1.01
CA LEU A 71 -5.12 14.26 -1.71
C LEU A 71 -6.55 14.64 -1.35
N ILE A 72 -7.43 14.63 -2.35
CA ILE A 72 -8.87 14.92 -2.17
C ILE A 72 -9.75 13.66 -2.34
N GLN A 73 -9.12 12.51 -2.62
CA GLN A 73 -9.81 11.25 -2.86
C GLN A 73 -10.45 10.72 -1.58
N ARG A 74 -11.67 10.18 -1.70
CA ARG A 74 -12.48 9.70 -0.56
C ARG A 74 -12.10 8.30 -0.09
N PHE A 75 -11.43 7.55 -0.95
CA PHE A 75 -11.02 6.17 -0.72
C PHE A 75 -9.51 6.06 -0.90
N LEU A 76 -8.87 5.36 0.03
CA LEU A 76 -7.49 4.92 -0.12
C LEU A 76 -7.49 3.41 -0.34
N VAL A 77 -6.98 2.96 -1.49
CA VAL A 77 -6.88 1.54 -1.82
C VAL A 77 -5.42 1.09 -1.70
N LEU A 78 -5.17 0.07 -0.87
CA LEU A 78 -3.86 -0.55 -0.73
C LEU A 78 -3.93 -2.00 -1.20
N GLN A 79 -3.10 -2.36 -2.19
CA GLN A 79 -2.94 -3.76 -2.60
C GLN A 79 -1.70 -4.33 -1.91
N ILE A 80 -1.91 -5.20 -0.93
CA ILE A 80 -0.83 -5.76 -0.10
C ILE A 80 -0.94 -7.28 -0.01
N TYR A 81 0.20 -7.94 0.06
CA TYR A 81 0.29 -9.38 0.35
C TYR A 81 0.81 -9.53 1.78
N ILE A 82 0.04 -10.21 2.63
CA ILE A 82 0.44 -10.48 4.02
C ILE A 82 0.62 -11.99 4.17
N PRO A 83 1.85 -12.49 4.34
CA PRO A 83 2.08 -13.91 4.59
C PRO A 83 1.37 -14.38 5.86
N LEU A 84 0.98 -15.66 5.89
CA LEU A 84 0.32 -16.24 7.05
C LEU A 84 1.19 -16.10 8.30
N GLY A 85 0.62 -15.54 9.37
CA GLY A 85 1.32 -15.36 10.65
C GLY A 85 2.27 -14.16 10.70
N GLN A 86 2.19 -13.24 9.74
CA GLN A 86 2.89 -11.95 9.79
C GLN A 86 1.93 -10.82 10.18
N ASP A 87 2.46 -9.85 10.92
CA ASP A 87 1.73 -8.65 11.32
C ASP A 87 1.88 -7.54 10.28
N PHE A 88 0.80 -6.77 10.08
CA PHE A 88 0.80 -5.58 9.24
C PHE A 88 0.15 -4.41 9.98
N SER A 89 0.73 -3.23 9.83
CA SER A 89 0.16 -1.98 10.34
C SER A 89 0.31 -0.87 9.31
N THR A 90 -0.68 0.01 9.24
CA THR A 90 -0.66 1.21 8.42
C THR A 90 -1.26 2.36 9.21
N GLU A 91 -0.63 3.52 9.11
CA GLU A 91 -1.07 4.75 9.78
C GLU A 91 -1.41 5.80 8.73
N LEU A 92 -2.56 6.45 8.92
CA LEU A 92 -3.06 7.49 8.02
C LEU A 92 -3.36 8.74 8.82
N LEU A 93 -2.63 9.81 8.54
CA LEU A 93 -2.88 11.12 9.12
C LEU A 93 -3.76 11.93 8.17
N HIS A 94 -4.95 12.29 8.63
CA HIS A 94 -5.90 13.13 7.90
C HIS A 94 -6.03 14.49 8.59
N THR A 95 -6.01 15.57 7.82
CA THR A 95 -6.28 16.93 8.30
C THR A 95 -7.71 17.29 7.93
N GLU A 96 -8.60 17.47 8.91
CA GLU A 96 -10.03 17.61 8.68
C GLU A 96 -10.42 18.89 7.93
N VAL A 97 -11.14 18.69 6.81
CA VAL A 97 -12.11 19.65 6.24
C VAL A 97 -13.42 18.93 5.86
N PHE A 98 -13.35 17.64 5.55
CA PHE A 98 -14.52 16.75 5.39
C PHE A 98 -14.25 15.43 6.12
N SER A 99 -15.14 15.07 7.03
CA SER A 99 -15.07 13.88 7.88
C SER A 99 -15.24 12.60 7.07
N SER A 100 -14.43 11.59 7.40
CA SER A 100 -14.45 10.20 6.93
C SER A 100 -13.68 9.90 5.63
N LEU A 101 -12.38 9.60 5.79
CA LEU A 101 -11.56 8.90 4.78
C LEU A 101 -11.66 7.39 5.04
N CYS A 102 -12.21 6.64 4.09
CA CYS A 102 -12.30 5.18 4.18
C CYS A 102 -11.03 4.54 3.61
N LEU A 103 -10.41 3.66 4.40
CA LEU A 103 -9.27 2.84 3.98
C LEU A 103 -9.77 1.48 3.50
N LEU A 104 -9.57 1.18 2.22
CA LEU A 104 -9.83 -0.14 1.63
C LEU A 104 -8.51 -0.88 1.47
N VAL A 105 -8.32 -1.95 2.25
CA VAL A 105 -7.13 -2.81 2.15
C VAL A 105 -7.48 -4.06 1.36
N VAL A 106 -6.89 -4.24 0.19
CA VAL A 106 -7.04 -5.44 -0.64
C VAL A 106 -5.85 -6.36 -0.34
N GLY A 107 -6.13 -7.40 0.44
CA GLY A 107 -5.16 -8.42 0.84
C GLY A 107 -5.05 -9.55 -0.19
N LEU A 108 -3.84 -9.92 -0.56
CA LEU A 108 -3.54 -11.12 -1.34
C LEU A 108 -3.13 -12.22 -0.37
N GLN A 109 -3.90 -13.30 -0.28
CA GLN A 109 -3.45 -14.51 0.41
C GLN A 109 -2.96 -15.52 -0.62
N PRO A 110 -1.78 -16.14 -0.41
CA PRO A 110 -1.38 -17.27 -1.21
C PRO A 110 -2.30 -18.43 -0.81
N ASN A 111 -2.77 -19.20 -1.78
CA ASN A 111 -3.67 -20.34 -1.57
C ASN A 111 -3.07 -21.35 -0.56
N GLY A 112 -3.38 -21.18 0.73
CA GLY A 112 -3.34 -22.26 1.70
C GLY A 112 -4.59 -23.09 1.47
N LYS A 113 -4.43 -24.32 0.98
CA LYS A 113 -5.52 -25.28 0.81
C LYS A 113 -6.40 -25.33 2.08
N ALA A 114 -7.57 -24.72 2.01
CA ALA A 114 -8.74 -25.19 2.74
C ALA A 114 -9.73 -25.64 1.67
N GLY A 115 -10.13 -26.92 1.69
CA GLY A 115 -11.30 -27.35 0.92
C GLY A 115 -12.47 -26.42 1.29
N ILE A 116 -13.29 -25.95 0.36
CA ILE A 116 -14.03 -26.69 -0.65
C ILE A 116 -14.21 -25.79 -1.89
N ASN A 117 -13.86 -26.33 -3.06
CA ASN A 117 -14.27 -25.97 -4.43
C ASN A 117 -14.39 -24.49 -4.86
N SER A 118 -13.39 -24.13 -5.67
CA SER A 118 -13.51 -23.49 -7.01
C SER A 118 -13.25 -21.99 -7.16
N THR A 119 -12.28 -21.74 -8.06
CA THR A 119 -12.01 -20.56 -8.90
C THR A 119 -11.51 -19.26 -8.25
N HIS A 120 -10.18 -19.05 -8.36
CA HIS A 120 -9.48 -17.75 -8.52
C HIS A 120 -10.21 -16.52 -7.96
N GLU A 121 -10.35 -16.43 -6.64
CA GLU A 121 -10.90 -15.22 -6.00
C GLU A 121 -9.81 -14.46 -5.25
N TRP A 122 -9.55 -13.25 -5.75
CA TRP A 122 -8.89 -12.19 -5.01
C TRP A 122 -9.79 -11.82 -3.83
N THR A 123 -9.35 -12.11 -2.61
CA THR A 123 -10.16 -11.77 -1.42
C THR A 123 -10.10 -10.27 -1.17
N THR A 124 -11.18 -9.57 -1.52
CA THR A 124 -11.33 -8.14 -1.19
C THR A 124 -11.77 -8.03 0.26
N ALA A 125 -10.89 -7.56 1.14
CA ALA A 125 -11.27 -7.28 2.53
C ALA A 125 -11.88 -5.87 2.61
N PHE A 126 -13.16 -5.79 2.95
CA PHE A 126 -13.83 -4.54 3.28
C PHE A 126 -13.65 -4.28 4.78
N LEU A 127 -13.02 -3.16 5.14
CA LEU A 127 -13.23 -2.57 6.47
C LEU A 127 -14.34 -1.54 6.32
N GLY A 128 -15.56 -1.98 6.64
CA GLY A 128 -16.73 -1.14 6.85
C GLY A 128 -17.36 -1.49 8.20
N GLU A 129 -17.90 -0.49 8.87
CA GLU A 129 -18.88 -0.69 9.94
C GLU A 129 -20.17 -1.33 9.40
#